data_AF-A0A2P5A850-F1
#
_entry.id   AF-A0A2P5A850-F1
#
_cell.length_a   1.000
_cell.length_b   1.000
_cell.length_c   1.000
_cell.angle_alpha   90.00
_cell.angle_beta   90.00
_cell.angle_gamma   90.00
#
_symmetry.space_group_name_H-M   'P 1'
#
loop_
_entity.id
_entity.type
_entity.pdbx_description
1 polymer ?
#
loop_
_entity_poly.entity_id
_entity_poly.type
_entity_poly.pdbx_seq_one_letter_code
_entity_poly.pdbx_strand_id
1 'polypeptide(L)'
;MEKLQKAIGSAGLGDQIKVSTVVSTGVVSQPYPPSTGSFSSAYEPITKPLIGFLVGNEYPLLVNLHPYFAYIGNLKYISLDYAKFRSKSVMVRDGDLGYQNFLTPFWTPFIRLLRRLGESRWKSWFRSPVGVEHRQNKF
;
A
#
# COMPACT_ATOMS: atom_id res chain seq x y z
N MET A 1 -1.53 14.32 14.24
CA MET A 1 -2.81 13.71 13.79
C MET A 1 -3.84 13.72 14.92
N GLU A 2 -3.49 13.26 16.12
CA GLU A 2 -4.38 13.22 17.29
C GLU A 2 -5.14 14.51 17.61
N LYS A 3 -4.44 15.67 17.66
CA LYS A 3 -5.10 16.96 17.94
C LYS A 3 -6.18 17.31 16.90
N LEU A 4 -5.90 17.04 15.62
CA LEU A 4 -6.86 17.28 14.54
C LEU A 4 -8.06 16.34 14.67
N GLN A 5 -7.81 15.06 14.99
CA GLN A 5 -8.87 14.09 15.21
C GLN A 5 -9.78 14.48 16.38
N LYS A 6 -9.19 14.94 17.49
CA LYS A 6 -9.94 15.42 18.64
C LYS A 6 -10.82 16.62 18.27
N ALA A 7 -10.29 17.58 17.51
CA ALA A 7 -11.06 18.74 17.06
C ALA A 7 -12.24 18.36 16.16
N ILE A 8 -12.01 17.45 15.20
CA ILE A 8 -13.07 16.92 14.31
C ILE A 8 -14.14 16.19 15.13
N GLY A 9 -13.72 15.37 16.09
CA GLY A 9 -14.64 14.68 17.01
C GLY A 9 -15.47 15.64 17.85
N SER A 10 -14.85 16.69 18.42
CA SER A 10 -15.54 17.73 19.18
C SER A 10 -16.54 18.54 18.36
N ALA A 11 -16.34 18.61 17.03
CA ALA A 11 -17.28 19.24 16.11
C ALA A 11 -18.42 18.31 15.66
N GLY A 12 -18.46 17.05 16.14
CA GLY A 12 -19.48 16.07 15.73
C GLY A 12 -19.26 15.48 14.34
N LEU A 13 -18.06 15.61 13.76
CA LEU A 13 -17.75 15.20 12.40
C LEU A 13 -16.90 13.91 12.32
N GLY A 14 -16.70 13.21 13.45
CA GLY A 14 -15.79 12.06 13.58
C GLY A 14 -16.10 10.88 12.64
N ASP A 15 -17.37 10.68 12.31
CA ASP A 15 -17.81 9.60 11.39
C ASP A 15 -17.69 9.99 9.91
N GLN A 16 -17.55 11.30 9.62
CA GLN A 16 -17.53 11.85 8.27
C GLN A 16 -16.12 12.20 7.80
N ILE A 17 -15.28 12.72 8.69
CA ILE A 17 -13.94 13.21 8.34
C ILE A 17 -12.89 12.38 9.08
N LYS A 18 -12.07 11.66 8.32
CA LYS A 18 -11.03 10.79 8.86
C LYS A 18 -9.66 11.43 8.66
N VAL A 19 -8.90 11.58 9.74
CA VAL A 19 -7.54 12.12 9.66
C VAL A 19 -6.60 11.07 9.07
N SER A 20 -5.90 11.44 8.00
CA SER A 20 -4.90 10.59 7.37
C SER A 20 -3.63 11.39 7.04
N THR A 21 -2.63 10.69 6.49
CA THR A 21 -1.44 11.28 5.89
C THR A 21 -1.11 10.56 4.59
N VAL A 22 -0.31 11.22 3.75
CA VAL A 22 0.21 10.64 2.51
C VAL A 22 1.66 10.21 2.72
N VAL A 23 1.99 8.96 2.37
CA VAL A 23 3.37 8.44 2.34
C VAL A 23 3.83 8.17 0.92
N SER A 24 5.12 8.40 0.65
CA SER A 24 5.75 8.01 -0.62
C SER A 24 6.11 6.52 -0.61
N THR A 25 6.12 5.85 -1.76
CA THR A 25 6.65 4.48 -1.87
C THR A 25 8.12 4.35 -1.48
N GLY A 26 8.88 5.45 -1.44
CA GLY A 26 10.28 5.45 -1.02
C GLY A 26 10.53 5.06 0.44
N VAL A 27 9.48 4.99 1.27
CA VAL A 27 9.60 4.53 2.67
C VAL A 27 9.79 3.01 2.78
N VAL A 28 9.54 2.26 1.70
CA VAL A 28 9.65 0.80 1.66
C VAL A 28 11.07 0.41 1.23
N SER A 29 11.77 -0.35 2.08
CA SER A 29 13.00 -1.05 1.72
C SER A 29 12.68 -2.37 1.02
N GLN A 30 13.52 -2.74 0.05
CA GLN A 30 13.41 -3.98 -0.72
C GLN A 30 11.99 -4.22 -1.28
N PRO A 31 11.48 -3.31 -2.14
CA PRO A 31 10.12 -3.41 -2.67
C PRO A 31 9.89 -4.63 -3.59
N TYR A 32 10.95 -5.36 -3.95
CA TYR A 32 10.88 -6.55 -4.80
C TYR A 32 11.71 -7.72 -4.21
N PRO A 33 11.15 -8.95 -4.20
CA PRO A 33 9.75 -9.27 -4.52
C PRO A 33 8.78 -8.65 -3.49
N PRO A 34 7.52 -8.35 -3.85
CA PRO A 34 6.62 -7.59 -2.98
C PRO A 34 6.37 -8.20 -1.60
N SER A 35 6.51 -9.52 -1.47
CA SER A 35 6.41 -10.24 -0.20
C SER A 35 7.46 -9.86 0.84
N THR A 36 8.64 -9.39 0.43
CA THR A 36 9.77 -9.08 1.30
C THR A 36 9.83 -7.62 1.70
N GLY A 37 8.99 -6.77 1.10
CA GLY A 37 8.98 -5.34 1.38
C GLY A 37 8.66 -5.03 2.85
N SER A 38 9.44 -4.12 3.42
CA SER A 38 9.32 -3.63 4.80
C SER A 38 9.50 -2.12 4.83
N PHE A 39 9.07 -1.43 5.89
CA PHE A 39 9.53 -0.04 6.07
C PHE A 39 11.04 -0.04 6.31
N SER A 40 11.72 0.90 5.67
CA SER A 40 13.12 1.17 5.97
C SER A 40 13.26 1.55 7.44
N SER A 41 14.29 1.00 8.10
CA SER A 41 14.63 1.30 9.49
C SER A 41 14.83 2.81 9.73
N ALA A 42 15.27 3.54 8.71
CA ALA A 42 15.42 5.00 8.76
C ALA A 42 14.09 5.74 8.99
N TYR A 43 12.96 5.17 8.55
CA TYR A 43 11.64 5.77 8.69
C TYR A 43 10.79 5.12 9.77
N GLU A 44 11.23 3.99 10.32
CA GLU A 44 10.53 3.21 11.34
C GLU A 44 10.08 4.02 12.57
N PRO A 45 10.89 4.96 13.12
CA PRO A 45 10.46 5.81 14.24
C PRO A 45 9.24 6.68 13.93
N ILE A 46 8.98 6.95 12.65
CA ILE A 46 7.86 7.78 12.18
C ILE A 46 6.72 6.91 11.69
N THR A 47 7.00 5.87 10.90
CA THR A 47 5.97 5.02 10.27
C THR A 47 5.25 4.13 11.27
N LYS A 48 5.93 3.62 12.30
CA LYS A 48 5.29 2.80 13.35
C LYS A 48 4.19 3.56 14.11
N PRO A 49 4.45 4.71 14.76
CA PRO A 49 3.41 5.42 15.50
C PRO A 49 2.32 5.96 14.56
N LEU A 50 2.68 6.37 13.34
CA LEU A 50 1.73 6.78 12.31
C LEU A 50 0.71 5.69 12.01
N ILE A 51 1.20 4.48 11.74
CA ILE A 51 0.33 3.35 11.40
C ILE A 51 -0.44 2.89 12.62
N GLY A 52 0.17 2.91 13.81
CA GLY A 52 -0.54 2.66 15.06
C GLY A 52 -1.74 3.60 15.24
N PHE A 53 -1.56 4.90 14.99
CA PHE A 53 -2.66 5.88 15.03
C PHE A 53 -3.76 5.53 14.01
N LEU A 54 -3.39 5.26 12.76
CA LEU A 54 -4.36 4.97 11.70
C LEU A 54 -5.12 3.66 11.97
N VAL A 55 -4.41 2.61 12.34
CA VAL A 55 -4.96 1.31 12.71
C VAL A 55 -5.92 1.44 13.89
N GLY A 56 -5.48 2.09 14.97
CA GLY A 56 -6.29 2.25 16.18
C GLY A 56 -7.56 3.08 16.00
N ASN A 57 -7.65 3.89 14.94
CA ASN A 57 -8.86 4.67 14.59
C ASN A 57 -9.63 4.07 13.41
N GLU A 58 -9.20 2.94 12.85
CA GLU A 58 -9.73 2.39 11.59
C GLU A 58 -9.69 3.41 10.44
N TYR A 59 -8.59 4.13 10.26
CA TYR A 59 -8.42 5.20 9.25
C TYR A 59 -7.50 4.77 8.09
N PRO A 60 -7.67 5.34 6.89
CA PRO A 60 -6.88 4.93 5.73
C PRO A 60 -5.45 5.44 5.86
N LEU A 61 -4.50 4.69 5.30
CA LEU A 61 -3.19 5.23 4.93
C LEU A 61 -3.25 5.62 3.45
N LEU A 62 -2.93 6.88 3.12
CA LEU A 62 -2.82 7.31 1.74
C LEU A 62 -1.38 7.07 1.26
N VAL A 63 -1.24 6.52 0.06
CA VAL A 63 0.08 6.24 -0.55
C VAL A 63 0.16 6.97 -1.88
N ASN A 64 1.21 7.76 -2.06
CA ASN A 64 1.52 8.39 -3.34
C ASN A 64 2.36 7.44 -4.18
N LEU A 65 1.80 7.01 -5.32
CA LEU A 65 2.38 6.02 -6.20
C LEU A 65 2.84 6.66 -7.50
N HIS A 66 4.11 6.43 -7.83
CA HIS A 66 4.71 6.91 -9.06
C HIS A 66 5.32 5.77 -9.86
N PRO A 67 4.50 4.95 -10.55
CA PRO A 67 4.99 3.85 -11.39
C PRO A 67 6.03 4.32 -12.42
N TYR A 68 5.87 5.53 -12.95
CA TYR A 68 6.80 6.13 -13.90
C TYR A 68 8.25 6.14 -13.39
N PHE A 69 8.47 6.53 -12.12
CA PHE A 69 9.84 6.58 -11.56
C PHE A 69 10.47 5.19 -11.45
N ALA A 70 9.68 4.17 -11.12
CA ALA A 70 10.17 2.80 -11.11
C ALA A 70 10.52 2.32 -12.53
N TYR A 71 9.68 2.64 -13.53
CA TYR A 71 9.95 2.29 -14.93
C TYR A 71 11.26 2.93 -15.44
N ILE A 72 11.41 4.25 -15.33
CA ILE A 72 12.62 4.93 -15.83
C ILE A 72 13.88 4.55 -15.04
N GLY A 73 13.72 4.20 -13.75
CA GLY A 73 14.81 3.73 -12.91
C GLY A 73 15.28 2.31 -13.25
N ASN A 74 14.48 1.54 -14.02
CA ASN A 74 14.80 0.17 -14.35
C ASN A 74 14.26 -0.27 -15.73
N LEU A 75 14.64 0.48 -16.77
CA LEU A 75 14.24 0.23 -18.16
C LEU A 75 14.65 -1.16 -18.69
N LYS A 76 15.68 -1.77 -18.10
CA LYS A 76 16.18 -3.10 -18.50
C LYS A 76 15.24 -4.22 -18.06
N TYR A 77 14.63 -4.11 -16.88
CA TYR A 77 13.83 -5.18 -16.29
C TYR A 77 12.32 -4.87 -16.26
N ILE A 78 11.92 -3.60 -16.43
CA ILE A 78 10.52 -3.18 -16.47
C ILE A 78 10.18 -2.80 -17.90
N SER A 79 9.42 -3.66 -18.59
CA SER A 79 8.94 -3.35 -19.94
C SER A 79 7.92 -2.22 -19.94
N LEU A 80 7.87 -1.46 -21.03
CA LEU A 80 6.89 -0.38 -21.20
C LEU A 80 5.45 -0.90 -21.13
N ASP A 81 5.18 -2.07 -21.70
CA ASP A 81 3.85 -2.70 -21.64
C ASP A 81 3.45 -3.06 -20.22
N TYR A 82 4.39 -3.52 -19.40
CA TYR A 82 4.12 -3.75 -17.99
C TYR A 82 3.80 -2.46 -17.26
N ALA A 83 4.61 -1.41 -17.45
CA ALA A 83 4.40 -0.09 -16.85
C ALA A 83 3.07 0.57 -17.28
N LYS A 84 2.58 0.27 -18.50
CA LYS A 84 1.31 0.74 -19.06
C LYS A 84 0.10 -0.15 -18.75
N PHE A 85 0.24 -1.18 -17.93
CA PHE A 85 -0.83 -2.14 -17.60
C PHE A 85 -1.33 -2.96 -18.81
N ARG A 86 -0.47 -3.21 -19.78
CA ARG A 86 -0.76 -3.95 -21.03
C ARG A 86 -0.06 -5.30 -21.12
N SER A 87 0.68 -5.71 -20.09
CA SER A 87 1.33 -7.03 -20.09
C SER A 87 0.29 -8.14 -20.20
N LYS A 88 0.56 -9.13 -21.05
CA LYS A 88 -0.23 -10.37 -21.18
C LYS A 88 0.35 -11.54 -20.38
N SER A 89 1.56 -11.38 -19.85
CA SER A 89 2.30 -12.40 -19.12
C SER A 89 2.58 -11.95 -17.69
N VAL A 90 2.82 -12.92 -16.81
CA VAL A 90 3.30 -12.64 -15.45
C VAL A 90 4.71 -12.05 -15.56
N MET A 91 4.88 -10.84 -15.04
CA MET A 91 6.15 -10.10 -15.11
C MET A 91 6.97 -10.20 -13.82
N VAL A 92 6.29 -10.38 -12.68
CA VAL A 92 6.93 -10.60 -11.38
C VAL A 92 6.30 -11.83 -10.75
N ARG A 93 7.13 -12.77 -10.29
CA ARG A 93 6.70 -13.94 -9.54
C ARG A 93 7.21 -13.84 -8.10
N ASP A 94 6.33 -14.09 -7.15
CA ASP A 94 6.55 -13.88 -5.73
C ASP A 94 5.91 -15.05 -4.95
N GLY A 95 6.67 -16.14 -4.83
CA GLY A 95 6.11 -17.44 -4.46
C GLY A 95 5.04 -17.87 -5.46
N ASP A 96 3.84 -18.16 -4.94
CA ASP A 96 2.67 -18.54 -5.75
C ASP A 96 1.96 -17.33 -6.39
N LEU A 97 2.33 -16.10 -6.04
CA LEU A 97 1.72 -14.89 -6.59
C LEU A 97 2.41 -14.49 -7.89
N GLY A 98 1.64 -14.43 -8.98
CA GLY A 98 2.07 -13.87 -10.25
C GLY A 98 1.47 -12.48 -10.47
N TYR A 99 2.31 -11.47 -10.65
CA TYR A 99 1.88 -10.10 -10.95
C TYR A 99 2.01 -9.81 -12.45
N GLN A 100 0.87 -9.54 -13.06
CA GLN A 100 0.73 -9.06 -14.44
C GLN A 100 0.52 -7.54 -14.50
N ASN A 101 0.01 -6.94 -13.42
CA ASN A 101 -0.22 -5.51 -13.30
C ASN A 101 0.89 -4.87 -12.47
N PHE A 102 1.52 -3.83 -13.02
CA PHE A 102 2.65 -3.16 -12.40
C PHE A 102 2.31 -2.43 -11.10
N LEU A 103 1.06 -2.01 -10.87
CA LEU A 103 0.63 -1.36 -9.62
C LEU A 103 0.57 -2.34 -8.45
N THR A 104 0.15 -3.59 -8.68
CA THR A 104 -0.10 -4.55 -7.60
C THR A 104 1.16 -4.81 -6.75
N PRO A 105 2.37 -5.00 -7.33
CA PRO A 105 3.61 -5.08 -6.57
C PRO A 105 3.89 -3.90 -5.63
N PHE A 106 3.50 -2.68 -5.98
CA PHE A 106 3.75 -1.52 -5.13
C PHE A 106 2.82 -1.48 -3.91
N TRP A 107 1.62 -2.04 -4.02
CA TRP A 107 0.64 -2.07 -2.94
C TRP A 107 0.84 -3.24 -1.95
N THR A 108 1.30 -4.39 -2.44
CA THR A 108 1.43 -5.61 -1.62
C THR A 108 2.27 -5.41 -0.34
N PRO A 109 3.43 -4.72 -0.36
CA PRO A 109 4.22 -4.49 0.85
C PRO A 109 3.43 -3.78 1.93
N PHE A 110 2.69 -2.73 1.57
CA PHE A 110 1.86 -1.96 2.51
C PHE A 110 0.74 -2.82 3.09
N ILE A 111 0.03 -3.59 2.26
CA ILE A 111 -1.04 -4.48 2.72
C ILE A 111 -0.49 -5.53 3.70
N ARG A 112 0.64 -6.16 3.38
CA ARG A 112 1.26 -7.17 4.26
C ARG A 112 1.71 -6.57 5.58
N LEU A 113 2.25 -5.37 5.55
CA LEU A 113 2.74 -4.68 6.73
C LEU A 113 1.60 -4.26 7.65
N LEU A 114 0.50 -3.74 7.10
CA LEU A 114 -0.73 -3.48 7.85
C LEU A 114 -1.30 -4.77 8.47
N ARG A 115 -1.27 -5.90 7.75
CA ARG A 115 -1.73 -7.20 8.28
C ARG A 115 -0.85 -7.73 9.42
N ARG A 116 0.47 -7.56 9.36
CA ARG A 116 1.40 -7.96 10.44
C ARG A 116 1.15 -7.18 11.74
N LEU A 117 0.55 -6.00 11.64
CA LEU A 117 0.21 -5.15 12.78
C LEU A 117 -1.18 -5.48 13.38
N GLY A 118 -1.82 -6.58 12.97
CA GLY A 118 -2.91 -7.21 13.72
C GLY A 118 -4.33 -6.96 13.25
N GLU A 119 -4.55 -6.23 12.15
CA GLU A 119 -5.91 -5.91 11.69
C GLU A 119 -6.42 -6.84 10.59
N SER A 120 -7.60 -7.42 10.82
CA SER A 120 -8.31 -8.31 9.87
C SER A 120 -9.37 -7.56 9.03
N ARG A 121 -9.71 -6.30 9.38
CA ARG A 121 -10.84 -5.54 8.82
C ARG A 121 -10.52 -4.64 7.63
N TRP A 122 -9.25 -4.54 7.19
CA TRP A 122 -8.83 -3.65 6.10
C TRP A 122 -9.41 -4.00 4.71
N LYS A 123 -10.04 -5.18 4.53
CA LYS A 123 -10.58 -5.62 3.23
C LYS A 123 -11.67 -4.69 2.67
N SER A 124 -12.38 -3.93 3.51
CA SER A 124 -13.42 -2.99 3.06
C SER A 124 -12.87 -1.65 2.53
N TRP A 125 -11.57 -1.39 2.70
CA TRP A 125 -10.95 -0.09 2.46
C TRP A 125 -10.27 0.05 1.10
N PHE A 126 -10.00 -1.06 0.42
CA PHE A 126 -9.25 -1.06 -0.83
C PHE A 126 -10.17 -1.39 -2.01
N ARG A 127 -10.72 -0.36 -2.65
CA ARG A 127 -11.18 -0.47 -4.04
C ARG A 127 -9.97 -0.32 -4.95
N SER A 128 -9.56 -1.42 -5.59
CA SER A 128 -8.67 -1.34 -6.75
C SER A 128 -9.34 -0.42 -7.78
N PRO A 129 -8.63 0.59 -8.34
CA PRO A 129 -9.15 1.40 -9.44
C PRO A 129 -9.45 0.57 -10.69
N VAL A 130 -9.02 -0.69 -10.71
CA VAL A 130 -8.96 -1.53 -11.90
C VAL A 130 -9.59 -2.91 -11.66
N GLY A 131 -10.66 -3.00 -10.85
CA GLY A 131 -11.58 -4.15 -10.86
C GLY A 131 -10.97 -5.55 -10.67
N VAL A 132 -9.75 -5.67 -10.12
CA VAL A 132 -9.14 -6.97 -9.86
C VAL A 132 -9.61 -7.44 -8.49
N GLU A 133 -10.79 -8.07 -8.47
CA GLU A 133 -11.19 -8.98 -7.40
C GLU A 133 -10.04 -9.95 -7.15
N HIS A 134 -9.39 -9.82 -6.00
CA HIS A 134 -8.60 -10.89 -5.46
C HIS A 134 -9.57 -12.03 -5.11
N ARG A 135 -9.83 -12.92 -6.07
CA ARG A 135 -10.14 -14.32 -5.76
C ARG A 135 -8.89 -14.93 -5.12
N GLN A 136 -8.65 -14.58 -3.86
CA GLN A 136 -7.96 -15.50 -2.97
C GLN A 136 -8.95 -16.62 -2.69
N ASN A 137 -8.90 -17.65 -3.53
CA ASN A 137 -9.40 -18.95 -3.12
C ASN A 137 -8.71 -19.28 -1.79
N LYS A 138 -9.55 -19.62 -0.81
CA LYS A 138 -9.20 -20.18 0.49
C LYS A 138 -8.00 -21.11 0.35
N PHE A 139 -6.92 -20.84 1.07
CA PHE A 139 -6.21 -21.76 1.99
C PHE A 139 -5.44 -20.91 3.00
#